data_AF-A0A2C9M8T3-F1
#
_entry.id   AF-A0A2C9M8T3-F1
#
_cell.length_a   1.000
_cell.length_b   1.000
_cell.length_c   1.000
_cell.angle_alpha   90.00
_cell.angle_beta   90.00
_cell.angle_gamma   90.00
#
_symmetry.space_group_name_H-M   'P 1'
#
loop_
_entity.id
_entity.type
_entity.pdbx_description
1 polymer ?
#
loop_
_entity_poly.entity_id
_entity_poly.type
_entity_poly.pdbx_seq_one_letter_code
_entity_poly.pdbx_strand_id
1 'polypeptide(L)'
;MSLLLIDLQMWPISSFKKKALAALLVISLAASALLLLALQSYMSWQKNAEDSIYAMSWEGFGPERGLYNFTVVTAMLDIGRGNWSEQSRPYNTYLLYMQRMLRLDVNMVVFVEPKGKPFIEWMRRGREKRTHIAVTTLKDLPYYR
;
A
#
# COMPACT_ATOMS: atom_id res chain seq x y z
N MET A 1 31.57 -4.15 61.01
CA MET A 1 30.89 -5.18 60.20
C MET A 1 29.40 -5.09 60.52
N SER A 2 28.61 -4.44 59.68
CA SER A 2 27.15 -4.46 59.76
C SER A 2 26.57 -3.83 58.48
N LEU A 3 26.17 -4.71 57.56
CA LEU A 3 25.47 -4.38 56.33
C LEU A 3 24.09 -3.80 56.65
N LEU A 4 23.79 -2.61 56.14
CA LEU A 4 22.43 -2.06 56.08
C LEU A 4 21.67 -2.73 54.94
N LEU A 5 20.93 -3.78 55.29
CA LEU A 5 19.85 -4.33 54.46
C LEU A 5 18.66 -3.35 54.52
N ILE A 6 18.42 -2.65 53.40
CA ILE A 6 17.18 -1.88 53.20
C ILE A 6 16.10 -2.89 52.86
N ASP A 7 15.33 -3.30 53.87
CA ASP A 7 14.09 -4.03 53.68
C ASP A 7 13.05 -3.08 53.04
N LEU A 8 12.93 -3.18 51.72
CA LEU A 8 11.81 -2.58 50.97
C LEU A 8 10.55 -3.40 51.30
N GLN A 9 9.98 -3.12 52.47
CA GLN A 9 8.74 -3.69 52.95
C GLN A 9 7.60 -3.22 52.02
N MET A 10 7.30 -4.02 51.00
CA MET A 10 6.15 -3.81 50.12
C MET A 10 4.87 -3.90 50.96
N TRP A 11 4.22 -2.75 51.16
CA TRP A 11 2.92 -2.66 51.84
C TRP A 11 1.87 -3.57 51.16
N PRO A 12 0.99 -4.25 51.92
CA PRO A 12 -0.06 -5.06 51.34
C PRO A 12 -1.13 -4.15 50.74
N ILE A 13 -1.03 -3.91 49.43
CA ILE A 13 -2.08 -3.23 48.66
C ILE A 13 -3.35 -4.10 48.75
N SER A 14 -4.43 -3.53 49.29
CA SER A 14 -5.72 -4.23 49.44
C SER A 14 -6.22 -4.76 48.09
N SER A 15 -6.96 -5.88 48.10
CA SER A 15 -7.44 -6.53 46.87
C SER A 15 -8.27 -5.59 45.98
N PHE A 16 -8.97 -4.63 46.59
CA PHE A 16 -9.73 -3.58 45.90
C PHE A 16 -8.83 -2.62 45.09
N LYS A 17 -7.71 -2.17 45.67
CA LYS A 17 -6.74 -1.31 44.99
C LYS A 17 -6.06 -2.03 43.83
N LYS A 18 -5.79 -3.34 43.96
CA LYS A 18 -5.24 -4.17 42.86
C LYS A 18 -6.20 -4.27 41.68
N LYS A 19 -7.51 -4.46 41.94
CA LYS A 19 -8.55 -4.49 40.89
C LYS A 19 -8.71 -3.14 40.19
N ALA A 20 -8.67 -2.04 40.94
CA ALA A 20 -8.73 -0.69 40.39
C ALA A 20 -7.50 -0.37 39.52
N LEU A 21 -6.30 -0.74 39.97
CA LEU A 21 -5.07 -0.56 39.20
C LEU A 21 -5.09 -1.39 37.91
N ALA A 22 -5.54 -2.65 37.99
CA ALA A 22 -5.71 -3.50 36.81
C ALA A 22 -6.72 -2.92 35.82
N ALA A 23 -7.85 -2.38 36.29
CA ALA A 23 -8.83 -1.73 35.43
C ALA A 23 -8.25 -0.49 34.71
N LEU A 24 -7.50 0.36 35.44
CA LEU A 24 -6.81 1.51 34.84
C LEU A 24 -5.80 1.10 33.77
N LEU A 25 -5.06 0.01 34.01
CA LEU A 25 -4.10 -0.55 33.05
C LEU A 25 -4.79 -1.05 31.78
N VAL A 26 -5.90 -1.76 31.93
CA VAL A 26 -6.71 -2.24 30.80
C VAL A 26 -7.28 -1.07 29.99
N ILE A 27 -7.80 -0.04 30.66
CA ILE A 27 -8.32 1.17 30.00
C ILE A 27 -7.19 1.90 29.25
N SER A 28 -6.02 2.04 29.86
CA SER A 28 -4.86 2.68 29.23
C SER A 28 -4.38 1.92 27.98
N LEU A 29 -4.32 0.59 28.04
CA LEU A 29 -3.97 -0.25 26.90
C LEU A 29 -5.01 -0.16 25.78
N ALA A 30 -6.31 -0.19 26.11
CA ALA A 30 -7.39 -0.05 25.13
C ALA A 30 -7.35 1.32 24.45
N ALA A 31 -7.15 2.40 25.22
CA ALA A 31 -7.00 3.76 24.68
C ALA A 31 -5.78 3.87 23.74
N SER A 32 -4.67 3.26 24.11
CA SER A 32 -3.45 3.24 23.28
C SER A 32 -3.66 2.46 21.97
N ALA A 33 -4.34 1.31 22.03
CA ALA A 33 -4.68 0.53 20.84
C ALA A 33 -5.62 1.30 19.89
N LEU A 34 -6.65 1.97 20.43
CA LEU A 34 -7.54 2.83 19.65
C LEU A 34 -6.80 3.99 18.99
N LEU A 35 -5.89 4.64 19.72
CA LEU A 35 -5.06 5.72 19.18
C LEU A 35 -4.16 5.23 18.04
N LEU A 36 -3.53 4.05 18.19
CA LEU A 36 -2.72 3.43 17.14
C LEU A 36 -3.54 3.11 15.89
N LEU A 37 -4.74 2.56 16.05
CA LEU A 37 -5.65 2.28 14.93
C LEU A 37 -6.09 3.57 14.22
N ALA A 38 -6.41 4.62 14.98
CA ALA A 38 -6.75 5.93 14.43
C ALA A 38 -5.59 6.54 13.65
N LEU A 39 -4.36 6.45 14.18
CA LEU A 39 -3.13 6.88 13.50
C LEU A 39 -2.89 6.11 12.20
N GLN A 40 -3.00 4.78 12.22
CA GLN A 40 -2.84 3.97 11.01
C GLN A 40 -3.87 4.33 9.93
N SER A 41 -5.13 4.52 10.34
CA SER A 41 -6.20 4.95 9.44
C SER A 41 -5.91 6.32 8.83
N TYR A 42 -5.50 7.30 9.65
CA TYR A 42 -5.14 8.65 9.19
C TYR A 42 -3.98 8.63 8.20
N MET A 43 -2.90 7.90 8.49
CA MET A 43 -1.75 7.78 7.60
C MET A 43 -2.12 7.12 6.26
N SER A 44 -2.97 6.09 6.29
CA SER A 44 -3.51 5.45 5.07
C SER A 44 -4.32 6.44 4.23
N TRP A 45 -5.20 7.22 4.89
CA TRP A 45 -6.00 8.23 4.23
C TRP A 45 -5.14 9.32 3.56
N GLN A 46 -4.13 9.86 4.27
CA GLN A 46 -3.23 10.85 3.70
C GLN A 46 -2.51 10.32 2.46
N LYS A 47 -1.95 9.11 2.54
CA LYS A 47 -1.27 8.48 1.41
C LYS A 47 -2.19 8.30 0.20
N ASN A 48 -3.44 7.88 0.43
CA ASN A 48 -4.42 7.72 -0.64
C ASN A 48 -4.78 9.09 -1.27
N ALA A 49 -4.87 10.15 -0.47
CA ALA A 49 -5.13 11.49 -0.97
C ALA A 49 -3.97 12.00 -1.84
N GLU A 50 -2.73 11.83 -1.39
CA GLU A 50 -1.53 12.17 -2.17
C GLU A 50 -1.46 11.40 -3.48
N ASP A 51 -1.66 10.09 -3.44
CA ASP A 51 -1.67 9.24 -4.64
C ASP A 51 -2.78 9.66 -5.62
N SER A 52 -3.95 10.07 -5.11
CA SER A 52 -5.07 10.57 -5.93
C SER A 52 -4.75 11.92 -6.59
N ILE A 53 -4.18 12.86 -5.83
CA ILE A 53 -3.73 14.16 -6.35
C ILE A 53 -2.64 13.93 -7.41
N TYR A 54 -1.70 13.04 -7.12
CA TYR A 54 -0.65 12.65 -8.05
C TYR A 54 -1.26 12.09 -9.34
N ALA A 55 -2.27 11.21 -9.28
CA ALA A 55 -3.02 10.72 -10.44
C ALA A 55 -3.63 11.85 -11.27
N MET A 56 -4.35 12.77 -10.62
CA MET A 56 -5.03 13.89 -11.28
C MET A 56 -4.06 14.89 -11.90
N SER A 57 -2.84 15.02 -11.37
CA SER A 57 -1.83 15.94 -11.88
C SER A 57 -1.13 15.45 -13.16
N TRP A 58 -1.50 14.28 -13.71
CA TRP A 58 -0.85 13.77 -14.91
C TRP A 58 -1.30 14.51 -16.15
N GLU A 59 -0.42 15.33 -16.73
CA GLU A 59 -0.69 16.08 -17.96
C GLU A 59 -0.31 15.30 -19.23
N GLY A 60 0.48 14.23 -19.09
CA GLY A 60 0.98 13.41 -20.21
C GLY A 60 2.48 13.61 -20.41
N PHE A 61 3.04 12.95 -21.42
CA PHE A 61 4.43 13.15 -21.78
C PHE A 61 4.63 14.44 -22.58
N GLY A 62 5.64 15.21 -22.22
CA GLY A 62 6.17 16.28 -23.08
C GLY A 62 7.01 15.70 -24.24
N PRO A 63 7.75 16.57 -24.96
CA PRO A 63 8.61 16.15 -26.08
C PRO A 63 9.59 15.04 -25.69
N GLU A 64 9.93 14.20 -26.67
CA GLU A 64 10.85 13.08 -26.43
C GLU A 64 12.25 13.57 -26.06
N ARG A 65 12.74 13.18 -24.88
CA ARG A 65 14.02 13.67 -24.34
C ARG A 65 15.21 12.75 -24.58
N GLY A 66 15.00 11.52 -25.08
CA GLY A 66 16.09 10.59 -25.34
C GLY A 66 15.66 9.21 -25.83
N LEU A 67 16.62 8.48 -26.38
CA LEU A 67 16.52 7.07 -26.73
C LEU A 67 17.07 6.23 -25.57
N TYR A 68 16.18 5.55 -24.87
CA TYR A 68 16.56 4.65 -23.77
C TYR A 68 16.87 3.26 -24.32
N ASN A 69 17.98 2.67 -23.90
CA ASN A 69 18.49 1.38 -24.39
C ASN A 69 17.91 0.17 -23.64
N PHE A 70 16.82 0.34 -22.90
CA PHE A 70 16.17 -0.74 -22.17
C PHE A 70 14.64 -0.65 -22.29
N THR A 71 14.01 -1.79 -22.05
CA THR A 71 12.56 -1.94 -22.10
C THR A 71 12.06 -2.44 -20.75
N VAL A 72 11.07 -1.76 -20.19
CA VAL A 72 10.36 -2.23 -19.01
C VAL A 72 9.26 -3.18 -19.47
N VAL A 73 9.30 -4.42 -19.00
CA VAL A 73 8.22 -5.39 -19.20
C VAL A 73 7.47 -5.53 -17.88
N THR A 74 6.16 -5.32 -17.90
CA THR A 74 5.33 -5.35 -16.69
C THR A 74 3.94 -5.89 -17.00
N ALA A 75 3.22 -6.28 -15.96
CA ALA A 75 1.87 -6.84 -16.06
C ALA A 75 0.93 -6.21 -15.03
N MET A 76 -0.31 -5.98 -15.45
CA MET A 76 -1.42 -5.56 -14.62
C MET A 76 -2.60 -6.49 -14.84
N LEU A 77 -2.62 -7.59 -14.08
CA LEU A 77 -3.67 -8.61 -14.10
C LEU A 77 -4.37 -8.65 -12.74
N ASP A 78 -5.70 -8.59 -12.74
CA ASP A 78 -6.47 -8.76 -11.51
C ASP A 78 -6.59 -10.24 -11.15
N ILE A 79 -5.74 -10.67 -10.22
CA ILE A 79 -5.76 -12.05 -9.71
C ILE A 79 -6.79 -12.27 -8.59
N GLY A 80 -7.73 -11.34 -8.40
CA GLY A 80 -8.77 -11.44 -7.37
C GLY A 80 -8.27 -11.15 -5.95
N ARG A 81 -7.13 -10.47 -5.83
CA ARG A 81 -6.49 -10.18 -4.53
C ARG A 81 -7.33 -9.33 -3.58
N GLY A 82 -8.31 -8.59 -4.09
CA GLY A 82 -9.26 -7.84 -3.26
C GLY A 82 -10.07 -8.75 -2.33
N ASN A 83 -10.24 -10.03 -2.69
CA ASN A 83 -11.07 -11.00 -1.97
C ASN A 83 -10.26 -11.92 -1.05
N TRP A 84 -8.95 -11.72 -0.89
CA TRP A 84 -8.14 -12.57 -0.02
C TRP A 84 -8.42 -12.26 1.45
N SER A 85 -8.45 -13.29 2.30
CA SER A 85 -8.59 -13.11 3.75
C SER A 85 -7.38 -12.41 4.37
N GLU A 86 -6.20 -12.64 3.79
CA GLU A 86 -4.94 -12.06 4.23
C GLU A 86 -4.25 -11.34 3.07
N GLN A 87 -3.55 -10.25 3.41
CA GLN A 87 -2.80 -9.44 2.46
C GLN A 87 -3.65 -8.90 1.29
N SER A 88 -4.96 -8.74 1.49
CA SER A 88 -5.87 -8.19 0.48
C SER A 88 -5.36 -6.87 -0.06
N ARG A 89 -5.49 -6.71 -1.38
CA ARG A 89 -5.15 -5.45 -2.04
C ARG A 89 -6.15 -5.20 -3.17
N PRO A 90 -7.01 -4.18 -3.05
CA PRO A 90 -7.96 -3.83 -4.09
C PRO A 90 -7.26 -3.48 -5.41
N TYR A 91 -7.93 -3.74 -6.52
CA TYR A 91 -7.45 -3.39 -7.86
C TYR A 91 -7.04 -1.91 -7.99
N ASN A 92 -7.76 -1.00 -7.34
CA ASN A 92 -7.44 0.43 -7.35
C ASN A 92 -6.07 0.73 -6.74
N THR A 93 -5.64 0.01 -5.71
CA THR A 93 -4.30 0.18 -5.14
C THR A 93 -3.21 -0.25 -6.12
N TYR A 94 -3.49 -1.25 -6.97
CA TYR A 94 -2.58 -1.64 -8.03
C TYR A 94 -2.48 -0.58 -9.14
N LEU A 95 -3.60 0.06 -9.52
CA LEU A 95 -3.60 1.17 -10.46
C LEU A 95 -2.67 2.31 -9.98
N LEU A 96 -2.73 2.65 -8.70
CA LEU A 96 -1.87 3.68 -8.09
C LEU A 96 -0.37 3.35 -8.22
N TYR A 97 0.03 2.10 -7.97
CA TYR A 97 1.44 1.71 -8.14
C TYR A 97 1.85 1.66 -9.61
N MET A 98 0.96 1.14 -10.46
CA MET A 98 1.19 1.06 -11.90
C MET A 98 1.37 2.45 -12.51
N GLN A 99 0.65 3.46 -12.02
CA GLN A 99 0.80 4.85 -12.43
C GLN A 99 2.25 5.34 -12.35
N ARG A 100 2.96 5.01 -11.27
CA ARG A 100 4.36 5.43 -11.06
C ARG A 100 5.28 4.84 -12.14
N MET A 101 5.06 3.58 -12.49
CA MET A 101 5.80 2.92 -13.57
C MET A 101 5.47 3.53 -14.94
N LEU A 102 4.20 3.79 -15.22
CA LEU A 102 3.75 4.29 -16.52
C LEU A 102 4.28 5.69 -16.86
N ARG A 103 4.65 6.49 -15.86
CA ARG A 103 5.28 7.81 -16.04
C ARG A 103 6.74 7.76 -16.46
N LEU A 104 7.39 6.59 -16.38
CA LEU A 104 8.77 6.45 -16.82
C LEU A 104 8.86 6.68 -18.33
N ASP A 105 9.80 7.52 -18.76
CA ASP A 105 9.93 7.91 -20.17
C ASP A 105 10.62 6.84 -21.04
N VAL A 106 10.41 5.56 -20.78
CA VAL A 106 11.15 4.43 -21.38
C VAL A 106 10.28 3.63 -22.35
N ASN A 107 10.90 2.74 -23.11
CA ASN A 107 10.16 1.72 -23.88
C ASN A 107 9.47 0.77 -22.91
N MET A 108 8.23 0.39 -23.21
CA MET A 108 7.44 -0.42 -22.29
C MET A 108 6.61 -1.47 -23.02
N VAL A 109 6.55 -2.66 -22.43
CA VAL A 109 5.59 -3.71 -22.76
C VAL A 109 4.70 -3.93 -21.54
N VAL A 110 3.39 -3.79 -21.72
CA VAL A 110 2.40 -3.91 -20.66
C VAL A 110 1.41 -5.00 -21.00
N PHE A 111 1.44 -6.08 -20.23
CA PHE A 111 0.36 -7.08 -20.24
C PHE A 111 -0.78 -6.59 -19.35
N VAL A 112 -2.00 -6.50 -19.87
CA VAL A 112 -3.11 -5.91 -19.11
C VAL A 112 -4.44 -6.55 -19.44
N GLU A 113 -5.31 -6.64 -18.44
CA GLU A 113 -6.70 -7.04 -18.68
C GLU A 113 -7.48 -6.00 -19.50
N PRO A 114 -8.55 -6.43 -20.21
CA PRO A 114 -9.37 -5.51 -21.01
C PRO A 114 -9.80 -4.24 -20.27
N LYS A 115 -10.18 -4.37 -18.99
CA LYS A 115 -10.60 -3.23 -18.14
C LYS A 115 -9.49 -2.23 -17.82
N GLY A 116 -8.22 -2.66 -17.86
CA GLY A 116 -7.07 -1.81 -17.54
C GLY A 116 -6.50 -1.07 -18.75
N LYS A 117 -6.76 -1.54 -19.97
CA LYS A 117 -6.23 -0.95 -21.21
C LYS A 117 -6.46 0.58 -21.32
N PRO A 118 -7.67 1.12 -21.08
CA PRO A 118 -7.89 2.56 -21.20
C PRO A 118 -7.03 3.39 -20.23
N PHE A 119 -6.75 2.86 -19.03
CA PHE A 119 -5.87 3.51 -18.06
C PHE A 119 -4.42 3.55 -18.55
N ILE A 120 -3.92 2.46 -19.14
CA ILE A 120 -2.56 2.42 -19.71
C ILE A 120 -2.45 3.41 -20.87
N GLU A 121 -3.41 3.43 -21.79
CA GLU A 121 -3.45 4.36 -22.92
C GLU A 121 -3.45 5.81 -22.46
N TRP A 122 -4.32 6.15 -21.51
CA TRP A 122 -4.39 7.50 -20.96
C TRP A 122 -3.08 7.92 -20.28
N MET A 123 -2.46 7.03 -19.49
CA MET A 123 -1.20 7.31 -18.81
C MET A 123 -0.02 7.42 -19.78
N ARG A 124 -0.02 6.66 -20.87
CA ARG A 124 1.07 6.60 -21.87
C ARG A 124 0.85 7.46 -23.10
N ARG A 125 -0.16 8.33 -23.09
CA ARG A 125 -0.42 9.29 -24.19
C ARG A 125 0.84 10.10 -24.55
N GLY A 126 1.14 10.17 -25.84
CA GLY A 126 2.37 10.72 -26.38
C GLY A 126 3.54 9.73 -26.48
N ARG A 127 3.38 8.48 -26.03
CA ARG A 127 4.37 7.38 -26.11
C ARG A 127 3.82 6.11 -26.72
N GLU A 128 2.83 6.23 -27.59
CA GLU A 128 2.14 5.12 -28.26
C GLU A 128 3.13 4.25 -29.05
N LYS A 129 4.08 4.87 -29.76
CA LYS A 129 5.11 4.15 -30.54
C LYS A 129 6.13 3.40 -29.68
N ARG A 130 6.24 3.74 -28.39
CA ARG A 130 7.19 3.15 -27.43
C ARG A 130 6.50 2.32 -26.36
N THR A 131 5.20 2.06 -26.52
CA THR A 131 4.39 1.31 -25.57
C THR A 131 3.64 0.21 -26.30
N HIS A 132 4.04 -1.04 -26.08
CA HIS A 132 3.27 -2.18 -26.55
C HIS A 132 2.30 -2.63 -25.45
N ILE A 133 1.00 -2.58 -25.74
CA ILE A 133 -0.04 -3.03 -24.82
C ILE A 133 -0.54 -4.39 -25.29
N ALA A 134 -0.20 -5.44 -24.56
CA ALA A 134 -0.66 -6.80 -24.79
C ALA A 134 -1.90 -7.05 -23.93
N VAL A 135 -3.09 -7.02 -24.56
CA VAL A 135 -4.33 -7.34 -23.85
C VAL A 135 -4.39 -8.85 -23.62
N THR A 136 -4.53 -9.26 -22.37
CA THR A 136 -4.58 -10.67 -21.96
C THR A 136 -5.39 -10.82 -20.69
N THR A 137 -5.93 -12.00 -20.44
CA THR A 137 -6.62 -12.36 -19.20
C THR A 137 -5.83 -13.40 -18.45
N LEU A 138 -6.13 -13.60 -17.17
CA LEU A 138 -5.49 -14.65 -16.36
C LEU A 138 -5.62 -16.04 -17.01
N LYS A 139 -6.74 -16.27 -17.71
CA LYS A 139 -7.07 -17.53 -18.41
C LYS A 139 -6.21 -17.79 -19.65
N ASP A 140 -5.65 -16.74 -20.24
CA ASP A 140 -4.82 -16.86 -21.44
C ASP A 140 -3.37 -17.20 -21.10
N LEU A 141 -3.00 -17.23 -19.81
CA LEU A 141 -1.64 -17.53 -19.38
C LEU A 141 -1.32 -19.02 -19.55
N PRO A 142 -0.10 -19.39 -20.01
CA PRO A 142 0.26 -20.79 -20.30
C PRO A 142 0.10 -21.78 -19.14
N TYR A 143 0.10 -21.30 -17.90
CA TYR A 143 0.01 -22.11 -16.68
C TYR A 143 -1.30 -21.91 -15.92
N TYR A 144 -2.31 -21.27 -16.52
CA TYR A 144 -3.64 -21.17 -15.94
C TYR A 144 -4.30 -22.55 -15.88
N ARG A 145 -4.93 -22.88 -14.75
CA ARG A 145 -5.61 -24.16 -14.50
C ARG A 145 -7.03 -23.91 -14.03
#